data_AF-A0AAV4JDE7-F1
#
_entry.id   AF-A0AAV4JDE7-F1
#
_cell.length_a   1.000
_cell.length_b   1.000
_cell.length_c   1.000
_cell.angle_alpha   90.00
_cell.angle_beta   90.00
_cell.angle_gamma   90.00
#
_symmetry.space_group_name_H-M   'P 1'
#
loop_
_entity.id
_entity.type
_entity.pdbx_description
1 polymer ?
#
loop_
_entity_poly.entity_id
_entity_poly.type
_entity_poly.pdbx_seq_one_letter_code
_entity_poly.pdbx_strand_id
1 'polypeptide(L)'
;MYGCEAWSQKKDDDKRIEAAEMWFYRRILRVKWTDKRTDESVRKELKTERTLLNLINARKLKYVGHALRNHRTSLCKSQDRAGWQQRVRSSIATANTASGDADSSLLVVVVVVVVVVVVVVVVVMVVVVVVVVGLVVVIVAVSLLLVLLLY
;
A
#
# COMPACT_ATOMS: atom_id res chain seq x y z
N MET A 1 23.47 16.52 -1.91
CA MET A 1 23.68 15.63 -3.07
C MET A 1 23.24 14.19 -2.75
N TYR A 2 22.07 14.00 -2.12
CA TYR A 2 21.60 12.67 -1.65
C TYR A 2 20.19 12.29 -2.14
N GLY A 3 19.47 13.20 -2.80
CA GLY A 3 18.07 12.96 -3.17
C GLY A 3 17.86 12.19 -4.48
N CYS A 4 18.85 12.22 -5.39
CA CYS A 4 18.65 11.71 -6.75
C CYS A 4 18.81 10.18 -6.86
N GLU A 5 19.64 9.57 -6.02
CA GLU A 5 19.88 8.12 -6.03
C GLU A 5 18.76 7.33 -5.33
N ALA A 6 18.09 7.94 -4.36
CA ALA A 6 16.97 7.33 -3.62
C ALA A 6 15.66 7.25 -4.43
N TRP A 7 15.60 7.88 -5.61
CA TRP A 7 14.37 7.98 -6.42
C TRP A 7 14.38 7.14 -7.70
N SER A 8 15.53 6.57 -8.07
CA SER A 8 15.58 5.66 -9.22
C SER A 8 14.92 4.33 -8.82
N GLN A 9 13.67 4.17 -9.21
CA GLN A 9 12.90 2.97 -8.90
C GLN A 9 13.60 1.76 -9.51
N LYS A 10 14.16 0.92 -8.65
CA LYS A 10 14.87 -0.27 -9.08
C LYS A 10 13.83 -1.31 -9.47
N LYS A 11 14.15 -2.16 -10.45
CA LYS A 11 13.29 -3.30 -10.83
C LYS A 11 12.94 -4.20 -9.63
N ASP A 12 13.78 -4.18 -8.58
CA ASP A 12 13.51 -4.91 -7.34
C ASP A 12 12.39 -4.28 -6.51
N ASP A 13 12.26 -2.95 -6.52
CA ASP A 13 11.16 -2.27 -5.83
C ASP A 13 9.83 -2.51 -6.55
N ASP A 14 9.85 -2.54 -7.88
CA ASP A 14 8.68 -2.92 -8.68
C ASP A 14 8.19 -4.34 -8.34
N LYS A 15 9.11 -5.30 -8.24
CA LYS A 15 8.79 -6.69 -7.85
C LYS A 15 8.24 -6.77 -6.43
N ARG A 16 8.79 -5.98 -5.50
CA ARG A 16 8.31 -5.92 -4.11
C ARG A 16 6.89 -5.37 -4.03
N ILE A 17 6.56 -4.36 -4.83
CA ILE A 17 5.22 -3.79 -4.90
C ILE A 17 4.25 -4.79 -5.52
N GLU A 18 4.63 -5.49 -6.61
CA GLU A 18 3.78 -6.54 -7.21
C GLU A 18 3.52 -7.70 -6.24
N ALA A 19 4.53 -8.11 -5.46
CA ALA A 19 4.37 -9.13 -4.43
C ALA A 19 3.44 -8.65 -3.29
N ALA A 20 3.54 -7.39 -2.88
CA ALA A 20 2.66 -6.80 -1.88
C ALA A 20 1.19 -6.73 -2.37
N GLU A 21 0.96 -6.31 -3.62
CA GLU A 21 -0.36 -6.35 -4.26
C GLU A 21 -0.97 -7.76 -4.22
N MET A 22 -0.20 -8.77 -4.63
CA MET A 22 -0.66 -10.15 -4.60
C MET A 22 -0.97 -10.64 -3.19
N TRP A 23 -0.19 -10.20 -2.19
CA TRP A 23 -0.46 -10.49 -0.79
C TRP A 23 -1.80 -9.89 -0.33
N PHE A 24 -2.09 -8.63 -0.69
CA PHE A 24 -3.38 -8.00 -0.39
C PHE A 24 -4.55 -8.73 -1.07
N TYR A 25 -4.42 -9.13 -2.34
CA TYR A 25 -5.47 -9.87 -3.04
C TYR A 25 -5.78 -11.21 -2.38
N ARG A 26 -4.74 -11.98 -1.99
CA ARG A 26 -4.93 -13.23 -1.26
C ARG A 26 -5.64 -13.02 0.08
N ARG A 27 -5.37 -11.90 0.76
CA ARG A 27 -6.00 -11.53 2.03
C ARG A 27 -7.48 -11.16 1.84
N ILE A 28 -7.81 -10.39 0.81
CA ILE A 28 -9.18 -9.97 0.49
C ILE A 28 -10.05 -11.17 0.10
N LEU A 29 -9.52 -12.04 -0.77
CA LEU A 29 -10.21 -13.24 -1.23
C LEU A 29 -10.24 -14.37 -0.18
N ARG A 30 -9.58 -14.20 0.96
CA ARG A 30 -9.45 -15.22 2.03
C ARG A 30 -9.06 -16.61 1.48
N VAL A 31 -8.22 -16.64 0.45
CA VAL A 31 -7.82 -17.90 -0.21
C VAL A 31 -7.01 -18.73 0.79
N LYS A 32 -7.48 -19.95 1.07
CA LYS A 32 -6.71 -20.91 1.86
C LYS A 32 -5.44 -21.28 1.10
N TRP A 33 -4.32 -21.41 1.81
CA TRP A 33 -3.03 -21.78 1.23
C TRP A 33 -3.06 -23.14 0.51
N THR A 34 -4.01 -24.01 0.87
CA THR A 34 -4.23 -25.33 0.27
C THR A 34 -4.79 -25.27 -1.15
N ASP A 35 -5.45 -24.18 -1.55
CA ASP A 35 -6.10 -24.08 -2.86
C ASP A 35 -5.12 -23.86 -4.02
N LYS A 36 -3.81 -23.70 -3.74
CA LYS A 36 -2.70 -23.53 -4.71
C LYS A 36 -3.09 -22.72 -5.96
N ARG A 37 -3.82 -21.62 -5.76
CA ARG A 37 -4.27 -20.76 -6.86
C ARG A 37 -3.06 -20.06 -7.48
N THR A 38 -3.02 -20.05 -8.81
CA THR A 38 -2.04 -19.30 -9.58
C THR A 38 -2.33 -17.79 -9.49
N ASP A 39 -1.27 -16.98 -9.49
CA ASP A 39 -1.40 -15.52 -9.37
C ASP A 39 -2.22 -14.91 -10.53
N GLU A 40 -2.20 -15.54 -11.70
CA GLU A 40 -3.03 -15.17 -12.85
C GLU A 40 -4.52 -15.45 -12.63
N SER A 41 -4.87 -16.56 -11.97
CA SER A 41 -6.27 -16.88 -11.64
C SER A 41 -6.84 -15.83 -10.70
N VAL A 42 -6.07 -15.45 -9.67
CA VAL A 42 -6.45 -14.42 -8.69
C VAL A 42 -6.70 -13.08 -9.39
N ARG A 43 -5.84 -12.72 -10.34
CA ARG A 43 -5.95 -11.47 -11.10
C ARG A 43 -7.16 -11.44 -12.04
N LYS A 44 -7.45 -12.56 -12.71
CA LYS A 44 -8.63 -12.71 -13.59
C LYS A 44 -9.94 -12.62 -12.82
N GLU A 45 -9.99 -13.24 -11.64
CA GLU A 45 -11.20 -13.27 -10.80
C GLU A 45 -11.57 -11.88 -10.28
N LEU A 46 -10.56 -11.06 -9.95
CA LEU A 46 -10.75 -9.67 -9.55
C LEU A 46 -10.97 -8.72 -10.74
N LYS A 47 -10.87 -9.19 -11.99
CA LYS A 47 -10.93 -8.38 -13.22
C LYS A 47 -10.08 -7.10 -13.17
N THR A 48 -9.03 -7.13 -12.36
CA THR A 48 -8.21 -5.95 -12.05
C THR A 48 -6.85 -6.16 -12.70
N GLU A 49 -6.57 -5.41 -13.76
CA GLU A 49 -5.20 -5.31 -14.28
C GLU A 49 -4.30 -4.54 -13.30
N ARG A 50 -2.99 -4.44 -13.56
CA ARG A 50 -1.93 -3.85 -12.68
C ARG A 50 -2.17 -2.35 -12.36
N THR A 51 -3.29 -2.02 -11.74
CA THR A 51 -3.77 -0.64 -11.52
C THR A 51 -2.97 0.05 -10.43
N LEU A 52 -2.60 -0.66 -9.36
CA LEU A 52 -1.99 -0.05 -8.19
C LEU A 52 -0.53 0.35 -8.44
N LEU A 53 0.31 -0.52 -9.00
CA LEU A 53 1.67 -0.18 -9.41
C LEU A 53 1.69 0.93 -10.45
N ASN A 54 0.79 0.87 -11.45
CA ASN A 54 0.66 1.91 -12.46
C ASN A 54 0.21 3.25 -11.85
N LEU A 55 -0.70 3.24 -10.90
CA LEU A 55 -1.20 4.44 -10.22
C LEU A 55 -0.14 5.06 -9.31
N ILE A 56 0.60 4.26 -8.54
CA ILE A 56 1.70 4.73 -7.71
C ILE A 56 2.78 5.36 -8.59
N ASN A 57 3.11 4.71 -9.70
CA ASN A 57 4.05 5.26 -10.68
C ASN A 57 3.53 6.55 -11.29
N ALA A 58 2.27 6.61 -11.71
CA ALA A 58 1.67 7.84 -12.25
C ALA A 58 1.71 9.00 -11.24
N ARG A 59 1.44 8.74 -9.95
CA ARG A 59 1.52 9.75 -8.88
C ARG A 59 2.95 10.21 -8.62
N LYS A 60 3.91 9.28 -8.56
CA LYS A 60 5.34 9.59 -8.47
C LYS A 60 5.79 10.47 -9.64
N LEU A 61 5.39 10.11 -10.85
CA LEU A 61 5.69 10.87 -12.07
C LEU A 61 5.06 12.28 -12.04
N LYS A 62 3.82 12.41 -11.57
CA LYS A 62 3.14 13.71 -11.42
C LYS A 62 3.84 14.60 -10.39
N TYR A 63 4.25 14.05 -9.25
CA TYR A 63 4.99 14.77 -8.21
C TYR A 63 6.34 15.25 -8.74
N VAL A 64 7.08 14.39 -9.45
CA VAL A 64 8.34 14.76 -10.10
C VAL A 64 8.11 15.84 -11.16
N GLY A 65 7.08 15.72 -11.99
CA GLY A 65 6.72 16.75 -12.96
C GLY A 65 6.44 18.11 -12.30
N HIS A 66 5.88 18.12 -11.09
CA HIS A 66 5.65 19.34 -10.33
C HIS A 66 6.93 19.89 -9.70
N ALA A 67 7.76 19.02 -9.09
CA ALA A 67 9.04 19.38 -8.52
C ALA A 67 10.03 19.90 -9.57
N LEU A 68 10.06 19.31 -10.76
CA LEU A 68 10.91 19.75 -11.87
C LEU A 68 10.50 21.11 -12.46
N ARG A 69 9.23 21.51 -12.32
CA ARG A 69 8.75 22.83 -12.74
C ARG A 69 9.09 23.94 -11.75
N ASN A 70 9.48 23.58 -10.53
CA ASN A 70 9.98 24.54 -9.56
C ASN A 70 11.48 24.79 -9.80
N HIS A 71 11.83 26.00 -10.22
CA HIS A 71 13.22 26.34 -10.59
C HIS A 71 14.22 26.27 -9.41
N ARG A 72 13.73 26.21 -8.17
CA ARG A 72 14.55 26.16 -6.94
C ARG A 72 15.03 24.76 -6.56
N THR A 73 14.45 23.71 -7.13
CA THR A 73 14.73 22.33 -6.73
C THR A 73 15.78 21.69 -7.64
N SER A 74 16.97 21.40 -7.07
CA SER A 74 18.11 20.75 -7.74
C SER A 74 17.95 19.23 -7.93
N LEU A 75 16.72 18.71 -7.85
CA LEU A 75 16.40 17.28 -7.80
C LEU A 75 16.70 16.51 -9.10
N CYS A 76 16.98 17.21 -10.21
CA CYS A 76 17.37 16.56 -11.46
C CYS A 76 18.25 17.46 -12.31
N LYS A 77 19.57 17.37 -12.14
CA LYS A 77 20.49 17.71 -13.22
C LYS A 77 20.60 16.47 -14.12
N SER A 78 19.84 16.55 -15.21
CA SER A 78 19.87 15.76 -16.45
C SER A 78 20.83 14.57 -16.54
N GLN A 79 20.27 13.40 -16.82
CA GLN A 79 20.91 12.42 -17.71
C GLN A 79 19.91 11.80 -18.72
N ASP A 80 18.60 11.64 -18.40
CA ASP A 80 17.65 10.94 -19.30
C ASP A 80 16.38 11.74 -19.67
N ARG A 81 16.48 13.05 -19.93
CA ARG A 81 15.30 13.92 -20.13
C ARG A 81 14.38 13.47 -21.30
N ALA A 82 14.95 12.92 -22.37
CA ALA A 82 14.20 12.45 -23.55
C ALA A 82 13.54 11.07 -23.32
N GLY A 83 14.28 10.11 -22.76
CA GLY A 83 13.75 8.77 -22.44
C GLY A 83 12.67 8.81 -21.36
N TRP A 84 12.80 9.73 -20.39
CA TRP A 84 11.79 9.94 -19.35
C TRP A 84 10.49 10.48 -19.93
N GLN A 85 10.54 11.47 -20.83
CA GLN A 85 9.33 12.01 -21.45
C GLN A 85 8.58 10.97 -22.30
N GLN A 86 9.31 10.11 -23.02
CA GLN A 86 8.73 9.04 -23.83
C GLN A 86 7.99 8.02 -22.94
N ARG A 87 8.62 7.59 -21.83
CA ARG A 87 8.04 6.64 -20.86
C ARG A 87 6.83 7.21 -20.13
N VAL A 88 6.87 8.49 -19.77
CA VAL A 88 5.74 9.17 -19.15
C VAL A 88 4.57 9.29 -20.11
N ARG A 89 4.82 9.65 -21.38
CA ARG A 89 3.76 9.71 -22.40
C ARG A 89 3.13 8.35 -22.67
N SER A 90 3.93 7.28 -22.76
CA SER A 90 3.37 5.94 -22.99
C SER A 90 2.58 5.44 -21.78
N SER A 91 3.06 5.66 -20.55
CA SER A 91 2.32 5.30 -19.33
C SER A 91 1.03 6.10 -19.14
N ILE A 92 1.01 7.39 -19.50
CA ILE A 92 -0.20 8.22 -19.46
C ILE A 92 -1.17 7.81 -20.56
N ALA A 93 -0.70 7.49 -21.76
CA ALA A 93 -1.54 7.02 -22.87
C ALA A 93 -2.26 5.70 -22.52
N THR A 94 -1.56 4.74 -21.92
CA THR A 94 -2.18 3.48 -21.46
C THR A 94 -3.12 3.66 -20.27
N ALA A 95 -2.88 4.66 -19.42
CA ALA A 95 -3.77 4.99 -18.30
C ALA A 95 -5.07 5.65 -18.78
N ASN A 96 -4.98 6.57 -19.76
CA ASN A 96 -6.13 7.33 -20.25
C ASN A 96 -7.12 6.50 -21.10
N THR A 97 -6.66 5.42 -21.74
CA THR A 97 -7.54 4.46 -22.43
C THR A 97 -8.31 3.55 -21.47
N ALA A 98 -7.88 3.45 -20.20
CA ALA A 98 -8.52 2.64 -19.17
C ALA A 98 -9.37 3.48 -18.18
N SER A 99 -9.18 4.80 -18.13
CA SER A 99 -9.79 5.69 -17.12
C SER A 99 -11.17 6.24 -17.49
N GLY A 100 -11.67 5.97 -18.70
CA GLY A 100 -12.97 6.50 -19.16
C GLY A 100 -14.20 6.04 -18.37
N ASP A 101 -14.09 4.96 -17.58
CA ASP A 101 -15.20 4.37 -16.82
C ASP A 101 -14.79 3.98 -15.37
N ALA A 102 -13.52 4.16 -15.01
CA ALA A 102 -12.92 3.60 -13.79
C ALA A 102 -12.68 4.63 -12.67
N ASP A 103 -12.69 5.93 -12.95
CA ASP A 103 -12.23 6.94 -11.99
C ASP A 103 -13.15 7.07 -10.75
N SER A 104 -14.46 6.90 -10.90
CA SER A 104 -15.41 6.87 -9.78
C SER A 104 -15.32 5.57 -8.99
N SER A 105 -15.22 4.44 -9.70
CA SER A 105 -15.12 3.10 -9.10
C SER A 105 -13.81 2.90 -8.35
N LEU A 106 -12.71 3.45 -8.85
CA LEU A 106 -11.39 3.35 -8.23
C LEU A 106 -11.25 4.26 -7.00
N LEU A 107 -11.83 5.46 -7.01
CA LEU A 107 -11.89 6.28 -5.80
C LEU A 107 -12.70 5.57 -4.71
N VAL A 108 -13.83 4.98 -5.06
CA VAL A 108 -14.63 4.18 -4.12
C VAL A 108 -13.82 2.98 -3.62
N VAL A 109 -13.15 2.22 -4.49
CA VAL A 109 -12.33 1.07 -4.07
C VAL A 109 -11.16 1.49 -3.19
N VAL A 110 -10.42 2.56 -3.54
CA VAL A 110 -9.30 3.05 -2.72
C VAL A 110 -9.81 3.56 -1.37
N VAL A 111 -10.90 4.32 -1.35
CA VAL A 111 -11.52 4.79 -0.10
C VAL A 111 -11.99 3.61 0.73
N VAL A 112 -12.67 2.63 0.14
CA VAL A 112 -13.11 1.40 0.83
C VAL A 112 -11.94 0.62 1.39
N VAL A 113 -10.86 0.42 0.62
CA VAL A 113 -9.66 -0.29 1.09
C VAL A 113 -8.99 0.48 2.23
N VAL A 114 -8.83 1.80 2.11
CA VAL A 114 -8.26 2.63 3.18
C VAL A 114 -9.12 2.57 4.43
N VAL A 115 -10.45 2.70 4.30
CA VAL A 115 -11.40 2.59 5.41
C VAL A 115 -11.32 1.21 6.06
N VAL A 116 -11.31 0.13 5.27
CA VAL A 116 -11.19 -1.24 5.79
C VAL A 116 -9.87 -1.43 6.54
N VAL A 117 -8.75 -0.94 5.99
CA VAL A 117 -7.44 -1.01 6.66
C VAL A 117 -7.45 -0.22 7.97
N VAL A 118 -7.98 1.00 7.97
CA VAL A 118 -8.09 1.83 9.18
C VAL A 118 -8.96 1.14 10.23
N VAL A 119 -10.13 0.62 9.84
CA VAL A 119 -11.03 -0.11 10.74
C VAL A 119 -10.32 -1.32 11.34
N VAL A 120 -9.63 -2.12 10.52
CA VAL A 120 -8.89 -3.29 11.01
C VAL A 120 -7.80 -2.88 12.00
N VAL A 121 -7.03 -1.82 11.71
CA VAL A 121 -5.99 -1.32 12.62
C VAL A 121 -6.58 -0.84 13.93
N VAL A 122 -7.69 -0.09 13.89
CA VAL A 122 -8.39 0.40 15.08
C VAL A 122 -8.92 -0.77 15.92
N VAL A 123 -9.56 -1.77 15.29
CA VAL A 123 -10.06 -2.96 15.98
C VAL A 123 -8.91 -3.72 16.65
N VAL A 124 -7.80 -3.93 15.95
CA VAL A 124 -6.62 -4.58 16.52
C VAL A 124 -6.08 -3.80 17.72
N MET A 125 -5.95 -2.47 17.60
CA MET A 125 -5.51 -1.62 18.72
C MET A 125 -6.44 -1.74 19.93
N VAL A 126 -7.76 -1.68 19.72
CA VAL A 126 -8.74 -1.82 20.80
C VAL A 126 -8.63 -3.19 21.47
N VAL A 127 -8.53 -4.27 20.70
CA VAL A 127 -8.37 -5.64 21.24
C VAL A 127 -7.11 -5.74 22.08
N VAL A 128 -5.99 -5.21 21.60
CA VAL A 128 -4.72 -5.19 22.35
C VAL A 128 -4.88 -4.44 23.67
N VAL A 129 -5.49 -3.25 23.65
CA VAL A 129 -5.73 -2.47 24.87
C VAL A 129 -6.60 -3.23 25.87
N VAL A 130 -7.72 -3.82 25.42
CA VAL A 130 -8.62 -4.58 26.29
C VAL A 130 -7.90 -5.78 26.92
N VAL A 131 -7.11 -6.52 26.15
CA VAL A 131 -6.33 -7.66 26.65
C VAL A 131 -5.30 -7.21 27.68
N VAL A 132 -4.56 -6.15 27.43
CA VAL A 132 -3.55 -5.62 28.36
C VAL A 132 -4.21 -5.14 29.66
N VAL A 133 -5.29 -4.38 29.57
CA VAL A 133 -6.03 -3.91 30.75
C VAL A 133 -6.58 -5.09 31.54
N GLY A 134 -7.16 -6.08 30.88
CA GLY A 134 -7.65 -7.30 31.52
C GLY A 134 -6.55 -8.05 32.27
N LEU A 135 -5.37 -8.22 31.66
CA LEU A 135 -4.22 -8.84 32.31
C LEU A 135 -3.76 -8.06 33.54
N VAL A 136 -3.67 -6.73 33.45
CA VAL A 136 -3.29 -5.87 34.59
C VAL A 136 -4.27 -6.03 35.74
N VAL A 137 -5.57 -6.01 35.47
CA VAL A 137 -6.60 -6.20 36.50
C VAL A 137 -6.48 -7.58 37.17
N VAL A 138 -6.25 -8.64 36.39
CA VAL A 138 -6.04 -9.99 36.92
C VAL A 138 -4.79 -10.04 37.79
N ILE A 139 -3.67 -9.47 37.34
CA ILE A 139 -2.42 -9.42 38.11
C ILE A 139 -2.64 -8.71 39.44
N VAL A 140 -3.26 -7.52 39.44
CA VAL A 140 -3.55 -6.75 40.66
C VAL A 140 -4.46 -7.53 41.60
N ALA A 141 -5.51 -8.16 41.09
CA ALA A 141 -6.42 -8.97 41.90
C ALA A 141 -5.72 -10.16 42.56
N VAL A 142 -4.86 -10.87 41.81
CA VAL A 142 -4.05 -11.98 42.34
C VAL A 142 -3.07 -11.48 43.40
N SER A 143 -2.39 -10.36 43.15
CA SER A 143 -1.47 -9.75 44.13
C SER A 143 -2.19 -9.38 45.43
N LEU A 144 -3.38 -8.76 45.36
CA LEU A 144 -4.18 -8.44 46.55
C LEU A 144 -4.63 -9.68 47.31
N LEU A 145 -5.07 -10.72 46.60
CA LEU A 145 -5.51 -11.98 47.21
C LEU A 145 -4.36 -12.70 47.91
N LEU A 146 -3.15 -12.70 47.32
CA LEU A 146 -1.94 -13.22 47.95
C LEU A 146 -1.57 -12.44 49.22
N VAL A 147 -1.64 -11.10 49.20
CA VAL A 147 -1.39 -10.27 50.38
C VAL A 147 -2.39 -10.58 51.49
N LEU A 148 -3.67 -10.78 51.16
CA LEU A 148 -4.72 -11.10 52.13
C LEU A 148 -4.60 -12.50 52.71
N LEU A 149 -4.05 -13.47 51.97
CA LEU A 149 -3.75 -14.82 52.49
C LEU A 149 -2.50 -14.85 53.38
N LEU A 150 -1.58 -13.89 53.22
CA LEU A 150 -0.35 -13.80 53.99
C LEU A 150 -0.50 -12.95 55.27
N TYR A 151 -1.64 -12.30 55.47
CA TYR A 151 -1.98 -11.50 56.64
C TYR A 151 -3.01 -12.23 57.50
#